data_AF-A0A7C3ATY1-F1
#
_entry.id   AF-A0A7C3ATY1-F1
#
_cell.length_a   1.000
_cell.length_b   1.000
_cell.length_c   1.000
_cell.angle_alpha   90.00
_cell.angle_beta   90.00
_cell.angle_gamma   90.00
#
_symmetry.space_group_name_H-M   'P 1'
#
loop_
_entity.id
_entity.type
_entity.pdbx_description
1 polymer ?
#
loop_
_entity_poly.entity_id
_entity_poly.type
_entity_poly.pdbx_seq_one_letter_code
_entity_poly.pdbx_strand_id
1 'polypeptide(L)'
;MGNNGAKDDKHNNIELGGCEFKRVKNGLDEAQVTSFINEIVNQRDTLVQRDEHLLSLTKLAEKVVSEADNLAEEIKTEAIEQGKAEAATIIVKAEEQSQRMIEEKRTEIVTIANEQAAAIKANAEREVELLLEKRKKPIQDELINFVHQLCGQLVSELDSLKQQAVALGAAFEDKLSQVTEETSAVTMEADDIHAQSQELIQTINQIVTSEPEEKASVSADDADTVPYEREPEFEVEIIPPVDIIKIMRIVNYLDSLPEVENTELIPLTDSPSILVFLREPIGLIDMLGTLPEVAEVKEDATNTAGTEGEQKKVQILLSEKAVLG
;
A
#
# COMPACT_ATOMS: atom_id res chain seq x y z
N MET A 1 -31.02 -20.10 131.39
CA MET A 1 -29.60 -19.72 131.18
C MET A 1 -29.43 -19.56 129.68
N GLY A 2 -29.62 -18.36 129.12
CA GLY A 2 -28.63 -17.26 129.06
C GLY A 2 -27.62 -17.60 127.95
N ASN A 3 -27.41 -16.84 126.88
CA ASN A 3 -27.57 -15.41 126.67
C ASN A 3 -27.49 -15.11 125.16
N ASN A 4 -28.32 -14.18 124.69
CA ASN A 4 -28.11 -13.13 123.69
C ASN A 4 -27.14 -13.32 122.51
N GLY A 5 -27.62 -12.92 121.31
CA GLY A 5 -26.86 -11.90 120.56
C GLY A 5 -26.60 -12.14 119.09
N ALA A 6 -27.44 -12.85 118.32
CA ALA A 6 -27.41 -12.71 116.86
C ALA A 6 -28.13 -11.41 116.45
N LYS A 7 -27.54 -10.26 116.77
CA LYS A 7 -27.96 -8.94 116.26
C LYS A 7 -26.95 -8.46 115.22
N ASP A 8 -27.40 -8.39 113.98
CA ASP A 8 -27.10 -7.29 113.06
C ASP A 8 -25.65 -7.00 112.65
N ASP A 9 -24.89 -7.99 112.19
CA ASP A 9 -23.66 -7.69 111.42
C ASP A 9 -23.94 -7.29 109.96
N LYS A 10 -25.18 -7.45 109.47
CA LYS A 10 -25.61 -6.92 108.16
C LYS A 10 -25.78 -5.40 108.12
N HIS A 11 -25.72 -4.71 109.27
CA HIS A 11 -25.84 -3.25 109.34
C HIS A 11 -24.49 -2.52 109.39
N ASN A 12 -23.36 -3.26 109.35
CA ASN A 12 -22.02 -2.70 109.40
C ASN A 12 -21.38 -2.45 108.03
N ASN A 13 -22.03 -2.83 106.92
CA ASN A 13 -21.58 -2.50 105.57
C ASN A 13 -22.56 -1.53 104.90
N ILE A 14 -22.03 -0.58 104.14
CA ILE A 14 -22.77 0.35 103.31
C ILE A 14 -22.35 0.09 101.87
N GLU A 15 -23.32 -0.14 100.99
CA GLU A 15 -23.09 -0.27 99.55
C GLU A 15 -23.14 1.13 98.90
N LEU A 16 -22.08 1.49 98.17
CA LEU A 16 -22.00 2.73 97.41
C LEU A 16 -21.43 2.43 96.03
N GLY A 17 -22.17 2.78 94.98
CA GLY A 17 -21.73 2.56 93.60
C GLY A 17 -21.47 1.09 93.26
N GLY A 18 -22.16 0.16 93.91
CA GLY A 18 -21.97 -1.29 93.73
C GLY A 18 -20.78 -1.89 94.47
N CYS A 19 -20.14 -1.13 95.38
CA CYS A 19 -19.05 -1.62 96.25
C CYS A 19 -19.45 -1.53 97.71
N GLU A 20 -19.13 -2.57 98.49
CA GLU A 20 -19.42 -2.62 99.93
C GLU A 20 -18.26 -2.03 100.74
N PHE A 21 -18.59 -1.12 101.65
CA PHE A 21 -17.64 -0.49 102.57
C PHE A 21 -18.07 -0.69 104.02
N LYS A 22 -17.12 -0.95 104.90
CA LYS A 22 -17.37 -1.07 106.33
C LYS A 22 -17.67 0.30 106.94
N ARG A 23 -18.75 0.40 107.72
CA ARG A 23 -19.13 1.57 108.50
C ARG A 23 -18.34 1.60 109.81
N VAL A 24 -17.63 2.69 110.05
CA VAL A 24 -16.94 3.00 111.31
C VAL A 24 -17.67 4.14 112.04
N LYS A 25 -17.33 4.37 113.31
CA LYS A 25 -18.07 5.31 114.21
C LYS A 25 -18.32 6.70 113.61
N ASN A 26 -17.43 7.17 112.74
CA ASN A 26 -17.48 8.50 112.13
C ASN A 26 -17.59 8.48 110.59
N GLY A 27 -17.92 7.36 109.93
CA GLY A 27 -18.00 7.30 108.46
C GLY A 27 -17.74 5.93 107.86
N LEU A 28 -17.13 5.91 106.67
CA LEU A 28 -16.63 4.70 106.02
C LEU A 28 -15.19 4.41 106.47
N ASP A 29 -14.77 3.16 106.40
CA ASP A 29 -13.39 2.75 106.65
C ASP A 29 -12.44 3.37 105.62
N GLU A 30 -11.56 4.26 106.08
CA GLU A 30 -10.64 5.04 105.24
C GLU A 30 -9.69 4.16 104.44
N ALA A 31 -9.24 3.03 105.00
CA ALA A 31 -8.32 2.13 104.31
C ALA A 31 -9.00 1.41 103.14
N GLN A 32 -10.27 1.01 103.31
CA GLN A 32 -11.06 0.41 102.23
C GLN A 32 -11.35 1.40 101.11
N VAL A 33 -11.73 2.63 101.46
CA VAL A 33 -11.97 3.71 100.49
C VAL A 33 -10.68 4.05 99.73
N THR A 34 -9.55 4.18 100.43
CA THR A 34 -8.25 4.46 99.81
C THR A 34 -7.80 3.33 98.88
N SER A 35 -7.96 2.07 99.30
CA SER A 35 -7.65 0.92 98.46
C SER A 35 -8.50 0.91 97.18
N PHE A 36 -9.79 1.22 97.30
CA PHE A 36 -10.70 1.27 96.16
C PHE A 36 -10.39 2.42 95.21
N ILE A 37 -10.08 3.61 95.74
CA ILE A 37 -9.66 4.77 94.92
C ILE A 37 -8.36 4.43 94.18
N ASN A 38 -7.38 3.83 94.85
CA ASN A 38 -6.13 3.43 94.21
C ASN A 38 -6.36 2.40 93.09
N GLU A 39 -7.28 1.45 93.30
CA GLU A 39 -7.67 0.50 92.27
C GLU A 39 -8.31 1.20 91.06
N ILE A 40 -9.24 2.15 91.28
CA ILE A 40 -9.82 2.94 90.19
C ILE A 40 -8.75 3.74 89.45
N VAL A 41 -7.81 4.37 90.17
CA VAL A 41 -6.69 5.12 89.57
C VAL A 41 -5.83 4.21 88.70
N ASN A 42 -5.49 3.01 89.19
CA ASN A 42 -4.72 2.02 88.43
C ASN A 42 -5.47 1.54 87.19
N GLN A 43 -6.78 1.29 87.30
CA GLN A 43 -7.62 0.89 86.16
C GLN A 43 -7.70 2.00 85.12
N ARG A 44 -7.88 3.25 85.55
CA ARG A 44 -7.84 4.42 84.66
C ARG A 44 -6.50 4.52 83.93
N ASP A 45 -5.39 4.40 84.64
CA ASP A 45 -4.06 4.51 84.04
C ASP A 45 -3.80 3.38 83.03
N THR A 46 -4.27 2.17 83.33
CA THR A 46 -4.23 1.05 82.39
C THR A 46 -5.09 1.32 81.15
N LEU A 47 -6.28 1.91 81.31
CA LEU A 47 -7.14 2.27 80.18
C LEU A 47 -6.52 3.35 79.30
N VAL A 48 -5.89 4.37 79.90
CA VAL A 48 -5.17 5.43 79.16
C VAL A 48 -4.02 4.83 78.35
N GLN A 49 -3.22 3.94 78.93
CA GLN A 49 -2.15 3.25 78.19
C GLN A 49 -2.70 2.42 77.02
N ARG A 50 -3.82 1.73 77.22
CA ARG A 50 -4.47 0.97 76.13
C ARG A 50 -4.96 1.89 75.02
N ASP A 51 -5.51 3.04 75.36
CA ASP A 51 -5.95 4.04 74.37
C ASP A 51 -4.77 4.56 73.54
N GLU A 52 -3.63 4.87 74.17
CA GLU A 52 -2.40 5.27 73.48
C GLU A 52 -1.87 4.17 72.54
N HIS A 53 -1.92 2.90 72.97
CA HIS A 53 -1.56 1.77 72.12
C HIS A 53 -2.51 1.63 70.91
N LEU A 54 -3.83 1.79 71.12
CA LEU A 54 -4.80 1.75 70.04
C LEU A 54 -4.57 2.88 69.04
N LEU A 55 -4.29 4.11 69.49
CA LEU A 55 -3.95 5.22 68.61
C LEU A 55 -2.68 4.95 67.78
N SER A 56 -1.68 4.30 68.37
CA SER A 56 -0.46 3.91 67.67
C SER A 56 -0.72 2.84 66.61
N LEU A 57 -1.57 1.85 66.91
CA LEU A 57 -1.98 0.82 65.96
C LEU A 57 -2.83 1.41 64.83
N THR A 58 -3.74 2.33 65.12
CA THR A 58 -4.53 3.03 64.10
C THR A 58 -3.63 3.81 63.15
N LYS A 59 -2.67 4.59 63.67
CA LYS A 59 -1.70 5.31 62.83
C LYS A 59 -0.84 4.38 61.98
N LEU A 60 -0.44 3.23 62.53
CA LEU A 60 0.30 2.23 61.76
C LEU A 60 -0.56 1.63 60.65
N ALA A 61 -1.83 1.32 60.92
CA ALA A 61 -2.77 0.81 59.92
C ALA A 61 -3.00 1.83 58.80
N GLU A 62 -3.23 3.10 59.13
CA GLU A 62 -3.35 4.19 58.16
C GLU A 62 -2.10 4.31 57.29
N LYS A 63 -0.92 4.27 57.90
CA LYS A 63 0.35 4.31 57.19
C LYS A 63 0.50 3.12 56.23
N VAL A 64 0.23 1.90 56.69
CA VAL A 64 0.32 0.69 55.87
C VAL A 64 -0.66 0.74 54.69
N VAL A 65 -1.89 1.23 54.88
CA VAL A 65 -2.86 1.42 53.79
C VAL A 65 -2.32 2.42 52.77
N SER A 66 -1.81 3.57 53.23
CA SER A 66 -1.26 4.58 52.31
C SER A 66 -0.01 4.10 51.55
N GLU A 67 0.85 3.30 52.18
CA GLU A 67 2.02 2.71 51.52
C GLU A 67 1.61 1.63 50.51
N ALA A 68 0.58 0.85 50.81
CA ALA A 68 0.03 -0.14 49.88
C ALA A 68 -0.60 0.52 48.65
N ASP A 69 -1.36 1.62 48.84
CA ASP A 69 -1.96 2.38 47.73
C ASP A 69 -0.88 3.00 46.83
N ASN A 70 0.16 3.58 47.42
CA ASN A 70 1.28 4.14 46.66
C ASN A 70 2.02 3.06 45.85
N LEU A 71 2.30 1.90 46.47
CA LEU A 71 2.95 0.78 45.79
C LEU A 71 2.07 0.21 44.66
N ALA A 72 0.76 0.16 44.86
CA ALA A 72 -0.17 -0.30 43.83
C ALA A 72 -0.18 0.62 42.60
N GLU A 73 -0.16 1.94 42.80
CA GLU A 73 -0.08 2.90 41.70
C GLU A 73 1.29 2.90 41.00
N GLU A 74 2.38 2.68 41.74
CA GLU A 74 3.72 2.52 41.15
C GLU A 74 3.78 1.28 40.25
N ILE A 75 3.35 0.11 40.74
CA ILE A 75 3.32 -1.15 39.98
C ILE A 75 2.45 -0.99 38.72
N LYS A 76 1.29 -0.35 38.85
CA LYS A 76 0.37 -0.11 37.73
C LYS A 76 1.01 0.80 36.67
N THR A 77 1.69 1.86 37.10
CA THR A 77 2.37 2.79 36.18
C THR A 77 3.53 2.11 35.47
N GLU A 78 4.38 1.39 36.19
CA GLU A 78 5.51 0.63 35.62
C GLU A 78 5.02 -0.43 34.62
N ALA A 79 3.98 -1.18 34.95
CA ALA A 79 3.40 -2.18 34.04
C ALA A 79 2.86 -1.55 32.74
N ILE A 80 2.23 -0.37 32.83
CA ILE A 80 1.75 0.36 31.65
C ILE A 80 2.91 0.85 30.80
N GLU A 81 3.95 1.43 31.42
CA GLU A 81 5.12 1.95 30.70
C GLU A 81 5.91 0.82 30.03
N GLN A 82 6.14 -0.29 30.74
CA GLN A 82 6.80 -1.46 30.18
C GLN A 82 5.98 -2.06 29.03
N GLY A 83 4.67 -2.21 29.22
CA GLY A 83 3.79 -2.71 28.15
C GLY A 83 3.83 -1.82 26.90
N LYS A 84 3.86 -0.50 27.07
CA LYS A 84 4.01 0.44 25.94
C LYS A 84 5.38 0.32 25.26
N ALA A 85 6.46 0.20 26.03
CA ALA A 85 7.81 0.07 25.48
C ALA A 85 7.99 -1.25 24.70
N GLU A 86 7.45 -2.35 25.23
CA GLU A 86 7.47 -3.64 24.55
C GLU A 86 6.63 -3.63 23.28
N ALA A 87 5.43 -3.06 23.32
CA ALA A 87 4.57 -2.90 22.14
C ALA A 87 5.26 -2.07 21.05
N ALA A 88 5.87 -0.94 21.40
CA ALA A 88 6.63 -0.11 20.47
C ALA A 88 7.81 -0.89 19.84
N THR A 89 8.51 -1.69 20.64
CA THR A 89 9.62 -2.54 20.16
C THR A 89 9.13 -3.60 19.17
N ILE A 90 7.96 -4.20 19.41
CA ILE A 90 7.35 -5.19 18.52
C ILE A 90 6.96 -4.54 17.19
N ILE A 91 6.35 -3.35 17.22
CA ILE A 91 5.95 -2.59 16.02
C ILE A 91 7.18 -2.30 15.16
N VAL A 92 8.24 -1.72 15.74
CA VAL A 92 9.48 -1.40 15.01
C VAL A 92 10.10 -2.64 14.38
N LYS A 93 10.15 -3.77 15.10
CA LYS A 93 10.67 -5.04 14.56
C LYS A 93 9.82 -5.59 13.42
N ALA A 94 8.49 -5.49 13.54
CA ALA A 94 7.57 -5.95 12.50
C ALA A 94 7.71 -5.08 11.23
N GLU A 95 7.80 -3.76 11.38
CA GLU A 95 8.05 -2.83 10.28
C GLU A 95 9.39 -3.11 9.59
N GLU A 96 10.48 -3.29 10.35
CA GLU A 96 11.80 -3.59 9.80
C GLU A 96 11.83 -4.95 9.07
N GLN A 97 11.11 -5.95 9.58
CA GLN A 97 10.99 -7.25 8.91
C GLN A 97 10.15 -7.14 7.63
N SER A 98 9.04 -6.42 7.66
CA SER A 98 8.18 -6.17 6.49
C SER A 98 8.98 -5.47 5.38
N GLN A 99 9.71 -4.40 5.74
CA GLN A 99 10.52 -3.65 4.78
C GLN A 99 11.61 -4.51 4.14
N ARG A 100 12.26 -5.38 4.93
CA ARG A 100 13.24 -6.33 4.39
C ARG A 100 12.64 -7.31 3.40
N MET A 101 11.47 -7.87 3.71
CA MET A 101 10.76 -8.78 2.80
C MET A 101 10.33 -8.06 1.51
N ILE A 102 9.84 -6.83 1.61
CA ILE A 102 9.46 -6.02 0.44
C ILE A 102 10.67 -5.79 -0.46
N GLU A 103 11.80 -5.39 0.09
CA GLU A 103 13.01 -5.13 -0.69
C GLU A 103 13.57 -6.42 -1.31
N GLU A 104 13.56 -7.54 -0.58
CA GLU A 104 13.94 -8.85 -1.12
C GLU A 104 13.05 -9.24 -2.29
N LYS A 105 11.71 -9.14 -2.15
CA LYS A 105 10.78 -9.46 -3.22
C LYS A 105 10.90 -8.51 -4.41
N ARG A 106 11.16 -7.23 -4.16
CA ARG A 106 11.40 -6.24 -5.21
C ARG A 106 12.64 -6.60 -6.03
N THR A 107 13.74 -6.95 -5.37
CA THR A 107 14.98 -7.35 -6.07
C THR A 107 14.81 -8.65 -6.84
N GLU A 108 14.07 -9.63 -6.32
CA GLU A 108 13.71 -10.86 -7.02
C GLU A 108 12.91 -10.57 -8.29
N ILE A 109 11.86 -9.75 -8.20
CA ILE A 109 11.02 -9.36 -9.34
C ILE A 109 11.85 -8.65 -10.41
N VAL A 110 12.70 -7.69 -10.02
CA VAL A 110 13.58 -6.98 -10.96
C VAL A 110 14.54 -7.94 -11.67
N THR A 111 15.10 -8.91 -10.93
CA THR A 111 16.00 -9.92 -11.51
C THR A 111 15.27 -10.78 -12.54
N ILE A 112 14.08 -11.30 -12.20
CA ILE A 112 13.26 -12.10 -13.12
C ILE A 112 12.86 -11.28 -14.36
N ALA A 113 12.43 -10.02 -14.18
CA ALA A 113 12.07 -9.14 -15.28
C ALA A 113 13.25 -8.89 -16.23
N ASN A 114 14.45 -8.68 -15.68
CA ASN A 114 15.67 -8.50 -16.47
C ASN A 114 16.06 -9.77 -17.23
N GLU A 115 15.96 -10.94 -16.61
CA GLU A 115 16.19 -12.22 -17.28
C GLU A 115 15.22 -12.45 -18.44
N GLN A 116 13.93 -12.17 -18.23
CA GLN A 116 12.91 -12.28 -19.27
C GLN A 116 13.13 -11.28 -20.40
N ALA A 117 13.45 -10.03 -20.08
CA ALA A 117 13.76 -9.00 -21.08
C ALA A 117 14.99 -9.40 -21.92
N ALA A 118 16.04 -9.92 -21.28
CA ALA A 118 17.22 -10.43 -21.98
C ALA A 118 16.90 -11.62 -22.89
N ALA A 119 16.05 -12.56 -22.45
CA ALA A 119 15.62 -13.70 -23.25
C ALA A 119 14.79 -13.27 -24.48
N ILE A 120 13.87 -12.32 -24.31
CA ILE A 120 13.07 -11.74 -25.40
C ILE A 120 13.98 -11.05 -26.41
N LYS A 121 14.91 -10.22 -25.95
CA LYS A 121 15.89 -9.53 -26.81
C LYS A 121 16.72 -10.54 -27.61
N ALA A 122 17.29 -11.54 -26.95
CA ALA A 122 18.10 -12.57 -27.61
C ALA A 122 17.29 -13.38 -28.63
N ASN A 123 16.00 -13.60 -28.38
CA ASN A 123 15.13 -14.29 -29.33
C ASN A 123 14.82 -13.41 -30.56
N ALA A 124 14.51 -12.14 -30.35
CA ALA A 124 14.28 -11.18 -31.42
C ALA A 124 15.53 -11.01 -32.31
N GLU A 125 16.71 -10.91 -31.71
CA GLU A 125 17.99 -10.84 -32.45
C GLU A 125 18.21 -12.09 -33.31
N ARG A 126 17.95 -13.28 -32.77
CA ARG A 126 18.04 -14.55 -33.54
C ARG A 126 17.05 -14.60 -34.71
N GLU A 127 15.84 -14.10 -34.52
CA GLU A 127 14.82 -14.08 -35.58
C GLU A 127 15.19 -13.09 -36.69
N VAL A 128 15.71 -11.90 -36.34
CA VAL A 128 16.21 -10.91 -37.30
C VAL A 128 17.34 -11.51 -38.15
N GLU A 129 18.34 -12.14 -37.52
CA GLU A 129 19.45 -12.79 -38.23
C GLU A 129 18.95 -13.86 -39.22
N LEU A 130 17.98 -14.68 -38.78
CA LEU A 130 17.38 -15.72 -39.62
C LEU A 130 16.60 -15.14 -40.80
N LEU A 131 15.90 -14.02 -40.61
CA LEU A 131 15.19 -13.32 -41.69
C LEU A 131 16.17 -12.68 -42.69
N LEU A 132 17.26 -12.09 -42.22
CA LEU A 132 18.31 -11.54 -43.07
C LEU A 132 18.93 -12.61 -43.97
N GLU A 133 19.30 -13.77 -43.39
CA GLU A 133 19.88 -14.86 -44.16
C GLU A 133 18.89 -15.45 -45.19
N LYS A 134 17.59 -15.52 -44.84
CA LYS A 134 16.53 -15.90 -45.78
C LYS A 134 16.37 -14.92 -46.94
N ARG A 135 16.52 -13.61 -46.70
CA ARG A 135 16.39 -12.56 -47.73
C ARG A 135 17.62 -12.44 -48.62
N LYS A 136 18.79 -12.83 -48.14
CA LYS A 136 20.05 -12.73 -48.88
C LYS A 136 20.06 -13.51 -50.19
N LYS A 137 19.55 -14.76 -50.20
CA LYS A 137 19.49 -15.59 -51.41
C LYS A 137 18.65 -15.01 -52.55
N PRO A 138 17.36 -14.64 -52.34
CA PRO A 138 16.55 -14.08 -53.43
C PRO A 138 17.10 -12.75 -53.93
N ILE A 139 17.63 -11.89 -53.05
CA ILE A 139 18.29 -10.64 -53.48
C ILE A 139 19.52 -10.94 -54.35
N GLN A 140 20.31 -11.94 -53.98
CA GLN A 140 21.47 -12.37 -54.77
C GLN A 140 21.04 -12.89 -56.15
N ASP A 141 19.99 -13.71 -56.22
CA ASP A 141 19.46 -14.24 -57.47
C ASP A 141 18.89 -13.12 -58.36
N GLU A 142 18.14 -12.18 -57.77
CA GLU A 142 17.64 -10.98 -58.45
C GLU A 142 18.79 -10.12 -59.00
N LEU A 143 19.85 -9.93 -58.21
CA LEU A 143 21.02 -9.17 -58.64
C LEU A 143 21.72 -9.84 -59.82
N ILE A 144 21.90 -11.17 -59.78
CA ILE A 144 22.50 -11.93 -60.88
C ILE A 144 21.63 -11.83 -62.14
N ASN A 145 20.31 -11.96 -62.00
CA ASN A 145 19.39 -11.82 -63.13
C ASN A 145 19.41 -10.41 -63.73
N PHE A 146 19.46 -9.39 -62.89
CA PHE A 146 19.58 -7.99 -63.31
C PHE A 146 20.87 -7.73 -64.09
N VAL A 147 22.01 -8.26 -63.62
CA VAL A 147 23.29 -8.17 -64.34
C VAL A 147 23.20 -8.87 -65.70
N HIS A 148 22.63 -10.07 -65.78
CA HIS A 148 22.43 -10.76 -67.06
C HIS A 148 21.55 -9.95 -68.02
N GLN A 149 20.49 -9.33 -67.53
CA GLN A 149 19.60 -8.49 -68.32
C GLN A 149 20.33 -7.26 -68.87
N LEU A 150 21.11 -6.56 -68.04
CA LEU A 150 21.93 -5.42 -68.46
C LEU A 150 22.97 -5.84 -69.50
N CYS A 151 23.67 -6.96 -69.30
CA CYS A 151 24.60 -7.48 -70.29
C CYS A 151 23.90 -7.78 -71.63
N GLY A 152 22.72 -8.39 -71.60
CA GLY A 152 21.92 -8.65 -72.81
C GLY A 152 21.49 -7.38 -73.54
N GLN A 153 21.07 -6.35 -72.80
CA GLN A 153 20.75 -5.03 -73.36
C GLN A 153 21.99 -4.40 -74.00
N LEU A 154 23.13 -4.38 -73.29
CA LEU A 154 24.36 -3.77 -73.78
C LEU A 154 24.86 -4.45 -75.07
N VAL A 155 24.80 -5.78 -75.14
CA VAL A 155 25.15 -6.55 -76.35
C VAL A 155 24.22 -6.21 -77.51
N SER A 156 22.91 -6.08 -77.25
CA SER A 156 21.92 -5.72 -78.27
C SER A 156 22.16 -4.32 -78.82
N GLU A 157 22.52 -3.35 -77.97
CA GLU A 157 22.92 -2.01 -78.39
C GLU A 157 24.21 -2.03 -79.22
N LEU A 158 25.19 -2.84 -78.85
CA LEU A 158 26.45 -3.00 -79.57
C LEU A 158 26.24 -3.62 -80.97
N ASP A 159 25.36 -4.61 -81.08
CA ASP A 159 24.98 -5.21 -82.36
C ASP A 159 24.20 -4.23 -83.25
N SER A 160 23.29 -3.44 -82.67
CA SER A 160 22.60 -2.35 -83.37
C SER A 160 23.59 -1.31 -83.89
N LEU A 161 24.55 -0.88 -83.06
CA LEU A 161 25.61 0.06 -83.45
C LEU A 161 26.50 -0.51 -84.55
N LYS A 162 26.85 -1.80 -84.46
CA LYS A 162 27.58 -2.50 -85.52
C LYS A 162 26.80 -2.50 -86.84
N GLN A 163 25.50 -2.77 -86.81
CA GLN A 163 24.66 -2.71 -88.01
C GLN A 163 24.60 -1.29 -88.60
N GLN A 164 24.49 -0.26 -87.76
CA GLN A 164 24.54 1.14 -88.20
C GLN A 164 25.88 1.47 -88.87
N ALA A 165 27.01 1.01 -88.32
CA ALA A 165 28.33 1.21 -88.92
C ALA A 165 28.49 0.52 -90.29
N VAL A 166 27.96 -0.70 -90.44
CA VAL A 166 27.94 -1.41 -91.73
C VAL A 166 27.10 -0.65 -92.76
N ALA A 167 25.92 -0.18 -92.37
CA ALA A 167 25.04 0.60 -93.24
C ALA A 167 25.70 1.93 -93.66
N LEU A 168 26.38 2.62 -92.73
CA LEU A 168 27.13 3.84 -93.02
C LEU A 168 28.29 3.57 -94.00
N GLY A 169 29.02 2.48 -93.81
CA GLY A 169 30.09 2.05 -94.71
C GLY A 169 29.57 1.78 -96.14
N ALA A 170 28.47 1.04 -96.26
CA ALA A 170 27.81 0.82 -97.55
C ALA A 170 27.35 2.12 -98.21
N ALA A 171 26.74 3.04 -97.43
CA ALA A 171 26.34 4.35 -97.93
C ALA A 171 27.53 5.21 -98.36
N PHE A 172 28.70 5.06 -97.73
CA PHE A 172 29.92 5.74 -98.12
C PHE A 172 30.50 5.15 -99.42
N GLU A 173 30.51 3.83 -99.57
CA GLU A 173 30.92 3.13 -100.79
C GLU A 173 30.02 3.50 -101.99
N ASP A 174 28.71 3.56 -101.77
CA ASP A 174 27.73 4.03 -102.77
C ASP A 174 27.99 5.50 -103.16
N LYS A 175 28.29 6.36 -102.18
CA LYS A 175 28.65 7.76 -102.45
C LYS A 175 29.97 7.91 -103.20
N LEU A 176 30.99 7.10 -102.89
CA LEU A 176 32.26 7.08 -103.64
C LEU A 176 32.05 6.60 -105.08
N SER A 177 31.14 5.64 -105.27
CA SER A 177 30.75 5.17 -106.60
C SER A 177 30.01 6.27 -107.38
N GLN A 178 29.15 7.06 -106.72
CA GLN A 178 28.51 8.25 -107.31
C GLN A 178 29.50 9.37 -107.66
N VAL A 179 30.58 9.54 -106.90
CA VAL A 179 31.62 10.57 -107.15
C VAL A 179 32.49 10.25 -108.38
N THR A 180 32.39 9.04 -108.94
CA THR A 180 33.16 8.65 -110.14
C THR A 180 32.46 9.01 -111.47
N GLU A 181 31.20 9.47 -111.46
CA GLU A 181 30.48 9.89 -112.69
C GLU A 181 30.15 11.39 -112.81
N GLU A 182 30.37 12.22 -111.80
CA GLU A 182 30.19 13.68 -111.94
C GLU A 182 31.37 14.45 -111.33
N THR A 183 32.45 14.55 -112.12
CA THR A 183 33.39 15.67 -111.99
C THR A 183 32.75 16.94 -112.54
N SER A 184 32.11 17.72 -111.68
CA SER A 184 32.00 19.17 -111.92
C SER A 184 31.81 19.95 -110.63
N ALA A 185 32.89 20.66 -110.29
CA ALA A 185 32.97 21.97 -109.64
C ALA A 185 31.95 22.34 -108.56
N VAL A 186 32.46 22.69 -107.36
CA VAL A 186 32.13 23.89 -106.55
C VAL A 186 32.73 23.66 -105.15
N THR A 187 33.84 24.31 -104.83
CA THR A 187 33.99 25.58 -104.08
C THR A 187 34.17 25.34 -102.59
N MET A 188 35.38 25.65 -102.13
CA MET A 188 35.77 25.72 -100.72
C MET A 188 35.03 26.87 -100.03
N GLU A 189 34.34 26.59 -98.94
CA GLU A 189 34.28 27.51 -97.81
C GLU A 189 34.68 26.75 -96.53
N ALA A 190 35.65 27.34 -95.86
CA ALA A 190 35.99 27.09 -94.48
C ALA A 190 34.91 27.74 -93.61
N ASP A 191 34.45 27.05 -92.56
CA ASP A 191 34.30 27.64 -91.22
C ASP A 191 33.86 26.59 -90.17
N ASP A 192 34.33 26.86 -88.95
CA ASP A 192 33.89 26.38 -87.64
C ASP A 192 34.05 24.91 -87.22
N ILE A 193 35.29 24.66 -86.79
CA ILE A 193 35.59 23.97 -85.54
C ILE A 193 34.81 24.65 -84.39
N HIS A 194 34.12 23.88 -83.54
CA HIS A 194 34.28 23.83 -82.07
C HIS A 194 32.96 23.55 -81.30
N ALA A 195 33.06 22.61 -80.36
CA ALA A 195 32.21 22.41 -79.17
C ALA A 195 30.87 21.68 -79.32
N GLN A 196 30.90 20.34 -79.24
CA GLN A 196 29.91 19.56 -78.47
C GLN A 196 30.43 18.15 -78.16
N SER A 197 31.54 18.08 -77.44
CA SER A 197 32.11 16.83 -76.95
C SER A 197 32.85 17.09 -75.64
N GLN A 198 32.10 17.45 -74.59
CA GLN A 198 32.51 17.41 -73.18
C GLN A 198 31.34 17.84 -72.29
N GLU A 199 30.44 16.92 -71.99
CA GLU A 199 29.65 16.96 -70.74
C GLU A 199 29.16 15.54 -70.40
N LEU A 200 30.12 14.61 -70.37
CA LEU A 200 30.03 13.40 -69.58
C LEU A 200 31.02 13.61 -68.43
N ILE A 201 30.58 13.33 -67.19
CA ILE A 201 31.33 13.40 -65.92
C ILE A 201 31.19 14.75 -65.17
N GLN A 202 29.98 15.03 -64.63
CA GLN A 202 29.80 15.66 -63.31
C GLN A 202 28.32 15.61 -62.88
N THR A 203 27.79 14.41 -62.62
CA THR A 203 26.47 14.26 -61.94
C THR A 203 26.44 13.02 -61.05
N ILE A 204 27.56 12.75 -60.38
CA ILE A 204 27.67 11.75 -59.32
C ILE A 204 28.59 12.37 -58.26
N ASN A 205 27.99 13.09 -57.31
CA ASN A 205 28.47 13.41 -55.95
C ASN A 205 27.89 14.76 -55.50
N GLN A 206 26.63 14.77 -55.05
CA GLN A 206 26.11 15.69 -54.00
C GLN A 206 24.59 15.51 -53.83
N ILE A 207 24.15 14.37 -53.30
CA ILE A 207 22.88 14.27 -52.53
C ILE A 207 23.08 13.25 -51.41
N VAL A 208 23.98 13.54 -50.47
CA VAL A 208 23.96 13.02 -49.09
C VAL A 208 24.56 14.11 -48.20
N THR A 209 23.76 15.10 -47.82
CA THR A 209 23.83 15.75 -46.48
C THR A 209 22.66 16.70 -46.35
N SER A 210 21.55 16.19 -45.81
CA SER A 210 20.48 16.99 -45.24
C SER A 210 20.02 16.25 -44.00
N GLU A 211 20.75 16.46 -42.91
CA GLU A 211 20.16 16.38 -41.58
C GLU A 211 18.96 17.32 -41.53
N PRO A 212 17.80 16.89 -41.05
CA PRO A 212 16.93 17.76 -40.29
C PRO A 212 17.31 17.63 -38.82
N GLU A 213 17.85 18.72 -38.29
CA GLU A 213 17.69 19.05 -36.87
C GLU A 213 16.20 18.94 -36.51
N GLU A 214 15.83 17.92 -35.74
CA GLU A 214 14.62 17.99 -34.93
C GLU A 214 15.05 18.09 -33.47
N LYS A 215 15.18 19.35 -33.04
CA LYS A 215 15.20 19.74 -31.64
C LYS A 215 13.86 19.35 -31.01
N ALA A 216 13.85 18.24 -30.27
CA ALA A 216 12.93 18.05 -29.16
C ALA A 216 13.76 17.97 -27.88
N SER A 217 14.06 19.14 -27.33
CA SER A 217 14.33 19.32 -25.92
C SER A 217 13.07 18.95 -25.14
N VAL A 218 13.09 17.81 -24.45
CA VAL A 218 12.20 17.53 -23.33
C VAL A 218 13.08 17.34 -22.11
N SER A 219 13.35 18.46 -21.44
CA SER A 219 13.69 18.51 -20.03
C SER A 219 12.45 18.92 -19.26
N ALA A 220 12.00 18.05 -18.36
CA ALA A 220 11.24 18.30 -17.14
C ALA A 220 10.89 16.87 -16.65
N ASP A 221 11.45 16.37 -15.55
CA ASP A 221 11.00 16.65 -14.18
C ASP A 221 9.46 16.71 -14.05
N ASP A 222 8.97 15.99 -13.05
CA ASP A 222 7.57 15.85 -12.59
C ASP A 222 6.65 14.91 -13.38
N ALA A 223 6.66 13.65 -12.94
CA ALA A 223 5.53 12.94 -12.34
C ALA A 223 6.03 11.51 -12.03
N ASP A 224 6.37 11.11 -10.81
CA ASP A 224 5.48 11.03 -9.64
C ASP A 224 4.00 11.08 -9.99
N THR A 225 3.57 10.23 -10.93
CA THR A 225 2.26 9.62 -10.80
C THR A 225 2.32 8.65 -9.64
N VAL A 226 2.16 9.20 -8.45
CA VAL A 226 1.40 8.52 -7.39
C VAL A 226 0.21 7.86 -8.09
N PRO A 227 -0.05 6.56 -7.89
CA PRO A 227 -1.32 6.00 -8.33
C PRO A 227 -2.37 6.88 -7.69
N TYR A 228 -3.20 7.55 -8.51
CA TYR A 228 -4.36 8.26 -8.00
C TYR A 228 -5.09 7.24 -7.12
N GLU A 229 -5.05 7.45 -5.81
CA GLU A 229 -5.89 6.75 -4.86
C GLU A 229 -7.32 7.14 -5.24
N ARG A 230 -7.90 6.37 -6.16
CA ARG A 230 -9.30 6.52 -6.56
C ARG A 230 -10.09 6.35 -5.27
N GLU A 231 -10.74 7.40 -4.81
CA GLU A 231 -11.55 7.35 -3.60
C GLU A 231 -12.70 6.35 -3.81
N PRO A 232 -12.99 5.47 -2.83
CA PRO A 232 -14.05 4.48 -2.97
C PRO A 232 -15.41 5.18 -3.15
N GLU A 233 -16.18 4.75 -4.14
CA GLU A 233 -17.48 5.37 -4.41
C GLU A 233 -18.53 5.01 -3.34
N PHE A 234 -18.34 3.88 -2.64
CA PHE A 234 -19.24 3.42 -1.59
C PHE A 234 -18.50 2.91 -0.35
N GLU A 235 -19.01 3.28 0.82
CA GLU A 235 -18.66 2.66 2.11
C GLU A 235 -19.88 1.89 2.63
N VAL A 236 -19.74 0.57 2.78
CA VAL A 236 -20.78 -0.33 3.29
C VAL A 236 -20.48 -0.67 4.75
N GLU A 237 -21.13 0.00 5.68
CA GLU A 237 -21.01 -0.22 7.12
C GLU A 237 -21.93 -1.36 7.58
N ILE A 238 -21.37 -2.32 8.31
CA ILE A 238 -22.11 -3.48 8.83
C ILE A 238 -22.47 -3.24 10.29
N ILE A 239 -23.78 -3.20 10.58
CA ILE A 239 -24.28 -2.98 11.95
C ILE A 239 -24.34 -4.33 12.70
N PRO A 240 -24.00 -4.35 14.00
CA PRO A 240 -24.14 -5.54 14.83
C PRO A 240 -25.51 -6.23 14.75
N PRO A 241 -25.57 -7.57 14.83
CA PRO A 241 -24.48 -8.49 15.15
C PRO A 241 -23.55 -8.79 13.96
N VAL A 242 -22.24 -8.77 14.22
CA VAL A 242 -21.19 -9.01 13.21
C VAL A 242 -20.97 -10.51 13.00
N ASP A 243 -21.02 -10.98 11.75
CA ASP A 243 -20.72 -12.35 11.35
C ASP A 243 -19.70 -12.36 10.20
N ILE A 244 -18.44 -12.70 10.53
CA ILE A 244 -17.31 -12.67 9.60
C ILE A 244 -17.54 -13.56 8.38
N ILE A 245 -18.23 -14.70 8.53
CA ILE A 245 -18.47 -15.61 7.40
C ILE A 245 -19.40 -14.96 6.39
N LYS A 246 -20.43 -14.26 6.87
CA LYS A 246 -21.37 -13.54 6.00
C LYS A 246 -20.71 -12.34 5.33
N ILE A 247 -19.89 -11.61 6.08
CA ILE A 247 -19.11 -10.48 5.55
C ILE A 247 -18.22 -10.95 4.41
N MET A 248 -17.48 -12.05 4.60
CA MET A 248 -16.61 -12.60 3.57
C MET A 248 -17.40 -13.09 2.33
N ARG A 249 -18.63 -13.59 2.49
CA ARG A 249 -19.49 -13.93 1.35
C ARG A 249 -19.93 -12.69 0.57
N ILE A 250 -20.27 -11.62 1.27
CA ILE A 250 -20.63 -10.33 0.65
C ILE A 250 -19.42 -9.77 -0.11
N VAL A 251 -18.23 -9.73 0.50
CA VAL A 251 -16.98 -9.29 -0.14
C VAL A 251 -16.71 -10.11 -1.42
N ASN A 252 -16.73 -11.45 -1.32
CA ASN A 252 -16.51 -12.32 -2.48
C ASN A 252 -17.56 -12.12 -3.59
N TYR A 253 -18.81 -11.84 -3.22
CA TYR A 253 -19.85 -11.54 -4.20
C TYR A 253 -19.54 -10.22 -4.93
N LEU A 254 -19.19 -9.16 -4.19
CA LEU A 254 -18.85 -7.86 -4.74
C LEU A 254 -17.61 -7.94 -5.66
N ASP A 255 -16.56 -8.66 -5.25
CA ASP A 255 -15.35 -8.88 -6.07
C ASP A 255 -15.63 -9.67 -7.36
N SER A 256 -16.72 -10.43 -7.41
CA SER A 256 -17.11 -11.20 -8.59
C SER A 256 -17.87 -10.38 -9.64
N LEU A 257 -18.31 -9.17 -9.29
CA LEU A 257 -19.06 -8.30 -10.19
C LEU A 257 -18.11 -7.61 -11.18
N PRO A 258 -18.39 -7.63 -12.50
CA PRO A 258 -17.54 -6.98 -13.49
C PRO A 258 -17.50 -5.45 -13.36
N GLU A 259 -18.52 -4.86 -12.73
CA GLU A 259 -18.62 -3.42 -12.48
C GLU A 259 -17.83 -2.96 -11.25
N VAL A 260 -17.37 -3.90 -10.40
CA VAL A 260 -16.54 -3.62 -9.23
C VAL A 260 -15.08 -3.78 -9.62
N GLU A 261 -14.26 -2.78 -9.30
CA GLU A 261 -12.83 -2.81 -9.53
C GLU A 261 -12.10 -3.56 -8.43
N ASN A 262 -12.43 -3.24 -7.18
CA ASN A 262 -11.83 -3.78 -5.98
C ASN A 262 -12.78 -3.61 -4.80
N THR A 263 -12.58 -4.42 -3.76
CA THR A 263 -13.18 -4.18 -2.45
C THR A 263 -12.11 -4.24 -1.35
N GLU A 264 -12.30 -3.45 -0.31
CA GLU A 264 -11.40 -3.42 0.84
C GLU A 264 -12.20 -3.52 2.13
N LEU A 265 -11.84 -4.48 3.00
CA LEU A 265 -12.48 -4.67 4.30
C LEU A 265 -11.71 -3.92 5.39
N ILE A 266 -12.37 -3.01 6.09
CA ILE A 266 -11.85 -2.31 7.27
C ILE A 266 -12.37 -3.03 8.53
N PRO A 267 -11.51 -3.78 9.25
CA PRO A 267 -11.92 -4.50 10.45
C PRO A 267 -12.00 -3.54 11.65
N LEU A 268 -13.18 -2.98 11.89
CA LEU A 268 -13.51 -2.27 13.13
C LEU A 268 -14.16 -3.23 14.12
N THR A 269 -13.89 -3.05 15.42
CA THR A 269 -14.34 -3.97 16.48
C THR A 269 -15.86 -4.10 16.58
N ASP A 270 -16.58 -3.03 16.28
CA ASP A 270 -18.03 -2.94 16.53
C ASP A 270 -18.85 -2.67 15.25
N SER A 271 -18.21 -2.26 14.16
CA SER A 271 -18.89 -1.83 12.93
C SER A 271 -17.95 -1.95 11.72
N PRO A 272 -17.64 -3.17 11.25
CA PRO A 272 -16.74 -3.32 10.11
C PRO A 272 -17.34 -2.66 8.86
N SER A 273 -16.48 -2.03 8.06
CA SER A 273 -16.86 -1.37 6.80
C SER A 273 -16.24 -2.08 5.61
N ILE A 274 -16.95 -2.15 4.49
CA ILE A 274 -16.43 -2.59 3.20
C ILE A 274 -16.40 -1.37 2.27
N LEU A 275 -15.21 -0.99 1.82
CA LEU A 275 -15.02 -0.01 0.77
C LEU A 275 -15.19 -0.69 -0.58
N VAL A 276 -15.97 -0.10 -1.47
CA VAL A 276 -16.23 -0.63 -2.82
C VAL A 276 -15.80 0.39 -3.85
N PHE A 277 -14.89 -0.04 -4.73
CA PHE A 277 -14.38 0.74 -5.84
C PHE A 277 -15.08 0.30 -7.13
N LEU A 278 -15.70 1.20 -7.86
CA LEU A 278 -16.51 0.90 -9.04
C LEU A 278 -15.79 1.28 -10.34
N ARG A 279 -15.86 0.39 -11.33
CA ARG A 279 -15.49 0.68 -12.73
C ARG A 279 -16.60 1.42 -13.46
N GLU A 280 -17.85 1.04 -13.17
CA GLU A 280 -19.06 1.58 -13.80
C GLU A 280 -20.16 1.82 -12.75
N PRO A 281 -21.05 2.82 -12.94
CA PRO A 281 -22.14 3.07 -12.01
C PRO A 281 -23.09 1.87 -11.92
N ILE A 282 -23.32 1.37 -10.70
CA ILE A 282 -24.22 0.23 -10.44
C ILE A 282 -25.22 0.55 -9.32
N GLY A 283 -26.39 -0.09 -9.38
CA GLY A 283 -27.41 -0.05 -8.32
C GLY A 283 -27.01 -0.89 -7.11
N LEU A 284 -25.93 -0.52 -6.42
CA LEU A 284 -25.34 -1.31 -5.34
C LEU A 284 -26.32 -1.58 -4.19
N ILE A 285 -27.12 -0.57 -3.81
CA ILE A 285 -28.12 -0.67 -2.74
C ILE A 285 -29.17 -1.75 -3.05
N ASP A 286 -29.72 -1.71 -4.27
CA ASP A 286 -30.72 -2.69 -4.71
C ASP A 286 -30.14 -4.10 -4.75
N MET A 287 -28.90 -4.26 -5.24
CA MET A 287 -28.22 -5.55 -5.24
C MET A 287 -27.96 -6.07 -3.83
N LEU A 288 -27.43 -5.25 -2.92
CA LEU A 288 -27.19 -5.64 -1.54
C LEU A 288 -28.49 -6.12 -0.88
N GLY A 289 -29.63 -5.49 -1.20
CA GLY A 289 -30.94 -5.90 -0.72
C GLY A 289 -31.44 -7.26 -1.25
N THR A 290 -30.84 -7.77 -2.33
CA THR A 290 -31.17 -9.11 -2.87
C THR A 290 -30.31 -10.24 -2.29
N LEU A 291 -29.25 -9.92 -1.55
CA LEU A 291 -28.35 -10.91 -0.99
C LEU A 291 -28.99 -11.65 0.21
N PRO A 292 -28.88 -12.99 0.29
CA PRO A 292 -29.45 -13.74 1.41
C PRO A 292 -28.75 -13.47 2.74
N GLU A 293 -27.50 -12.97 2.70
CA GLU A 293 -26.73 -12.54 3.86
C GLU A 293 -27.20 -11.20 4.45
N VAL A 294 -27.97 -10.41 3.71
CA VAL A 294 -28.41 -9.05 4.09
C VAL A 294 -29.91 -9.07 4.42
N ALA A 295 -30.28 -8.55 5.59
CA ALA A 295 -31.67 -8.43 6.02
C ALA A 295 -32.28 -7.06 5.71
N GLU A 296 -31.50 -5.99 5.89
CA GLU A 296 -31.95 -4.62 5.69
C GLU A 296 -30.80 -3.78 5.14
N VAL A 297 -31.11 -2.87 4.21
CA VAL A 297 -30.18 -1.90 3.64
C VAL A 297 -30.75 -0.50 3.86
N LYS A 298 -29.95 0.41 4.40
CA LYS A 298 -30.30 1.82 4.62
C LYS A 298 -29.22 2.70 4.02
N GLU A 299 -29.63 3.65 3.19
CA GLU A 299 -28.74 4.71 2.70
C GLU A 299 -28.71 5.84 3.72
N ASP A 300 -27.52 6.23 4.19
CA ASP A 300 -27.40 7.32 5.16
C ASP A 300 -27.47 8.67 4.40
N ALA A 301 -28.62 9.33 4.49
CA ALA A 301 -28.90 10.58 3.77
C ALA A 301 -28.14 11.79 4.31
N THR A 302 -27.31 11.64 5.35
CA THR A 302 -26.62 12.77 6.00
C THR A 302 -25.53 13.45 5.15
N ASN A 303 -25.07 12.83 4.07
CA ASN A 303 -24.07 13.40 3.13
C ASN A 303 -24.67 13.92 1.81
N THR A 304 -25.96 14.26 1.76
CA THR A 304 -26.58 14.86 0.55
C THR A 304 -26.38 16.39 0.46
N ALA A 305 -25.17 16.87 0.72
CA ALA A 305 -24.81 18.28 0.64
C ALA A 305 -23.74 18.58 -0.44
N GLY A 306 -23.96 18.09 -1.66
CA GLY A 306 -23.63 18.85 -2.87
C GLY A 306 -22.16 19.22 -3.14
N THR A 307 -21.20 18.35 -2.85
CA THR A 307 -19.85 18.44 -3.41
C THR A 307 -19.48 17.15 -4.16
N GLU A 308 -19.15 17.28 -5.44
CA GLU A 308 -18.62 16.20 -6.29
C GLU A 308 -17.39 15.58 -5.62
N GLY A 309 -17.56 14.36 -5.07
CA GLY A 309 -16.48 13.61 -4.42
C GLY A 309 -16.87 12.88 -3.13
N GLU A 310 -18.02 13.16 -2.52
CA GLU A 310 -18.37 12.49 -1.25
C GLU A 310 -18.80 11.03 -1.44
N GLN A 311 -18.10 10.14 -0.73
CA GLN A 311 -18.36 8.70 -0.69
C GLN A 311 -19.78 8.42 -0.20
N LYS A 312 -20.49 7.52 -0.89
CA LYS A 312 -21.85 7.15 -0.49
C LYS A 312 -21.81 6.12 0.62
N LYS A 313 -22.34 6.49 1.78
CA LYS A 313 -22.41 5.59 2.94
C LYS A 313 -23.71 4.79 2.96
N VAL A 314 -23.58 3.47 3.04
CA VAL A 314 -24.68 2.51 3.10
C VAL A 314 -24.52 1.66 4.34
N GLN A 315 -25.59 1.53 5.13
CA GLN A 315 -25.62 0.67 6.30
C GLN A 315 -26.39 -0.61 5.99
N ILE A 316 -25.80 -1.75 6.34
CA ILE A 316 -26.44 -3.06 6.17
C ILE A 316 -26.57 -3.78 7.50
N LEU A 317 -27.72 -4.44 7.68
CA LEU A 317 -27.97 -5.39 8.77
C LEU A 317 -27.85 -6.81 8.22
N LEU A 318 -27.03 -7.65 8.83
CA LEU A 318 -26.88 -9.04 8.42
C LEU A 318 -28.11 -9.87 8.81
N SER A 319 -28.45 -10.86 7.98
CA SER A 319 -29.57 -11.75 8.26
C SER A 319 -29.30 -12.66 9.45
N GLU A 320 -30.32 -13.02 10.23
CA GLU A 320 -30.15 -13.93 11.39
C GLU A 320 -30.10 -15.41 10.99
N LYS A 321 -30.48 -15.76 9.76
CA LYS A 321 -30.50 -17.16 9.32
C LYS A 321 -29.07 -17.68 9.16
N ALA A 322 -28.69 -18.63 9.99
CA ALA A 322 -27.53 -19.48 9.72
C ALA A 322 -27.85 -20.33 8.49
N VAL A 323 -27.22 -20.00 7.35
CA VAL A 323 -27.17 -20.93 6.22
C VAL A 323 -26.25 -22.06 6.67
N LEU A 324 -26.84 -23.10 7.28
CA LEU A 324 -26.23 -24.42 7.44
C LEU A 324 -25.89 -24.91 6.03
N GLY A 325 -24.63 -24.71 5.65
CA GLY A 325 -23.98 -25.36 4.52
C GLY A 325 -22.94 -26.32 5.06
#